data_AF-A0A971XBB0-F1
#
_entry.id   AF-A0A971XBB0-F1
#
_cell.length_a   1.000
_cell.length_b   1.000
_cell.length_c   1.000
_cell.angle_alpha   90.00
_cell.angle_beta   90.00
_cell.angle_gamma   90.00
#
_symmetry.space_group_name_H-M   'P 1'
#
loop_
_entity.id
_entity.type
_entity.pdbx_description
1 polymer ?
#
loop_
_entity_poly.entity_id
_entity_poly.type
_entity_poly.pdbx_seq_one_letter_code
_entity_poly.pdbx_strand_id
1 'polypeptide(L)'
;MTMKSKRVDLNNFNPLLISEDNIIHLEAGGNYISREDFPHGYYNIRTTDPKGKLHIYNIDNESIIVDIDNDEFAFIYQNADFNDYVKITNEDFSIELIPLNLNE
;
A
#
# COMPACT_ATOMS: atom_id res chain seq x y z
N MET A 1 -13.35 -34.32 5.41
CA MET A 1 -12.29 -33.49 4.77
C MET A 1 -11.43 -32.93 5.89
N THR A 2 -10.15 -33.30 5.97
CA THR A 2 -9.26 -32.84 7.05
C THR A 2 -8.31 -31.80 6.47
N MET A 3 -8.42 -30.54 6.91
CA MET A 3 -7.45 -29.49 6.56
C MET A 3 -6.10 -29.81 7.23
N LYS A 4 -5.04 -29.94 6.42
CA LYS A 4 -3.67 -30.03 6.91
C LYS A 4 -3.15 -28.61 7.14
N SER A 5 -2.82 -28.26 8.38
CA SER A 5 -2.07 -27.03 8.66
C SER A 5 -0.60 -27.23 8.27
N LYS A 6 -0.06 -26.34 7.45
CA LYS A 6 1.36 -26.29 7.11
C LYS A 6 2.04 -25.36 8.13
N ARG A 7 2.93 -25.90 8.95
CA ARG A 7 3.80 -25.07 9.81
C ARG A 7 4.82 -24.39 8.92
N VAL A 8 4.85 -23.06 8.95
CA VAL A 8 5.89 -22.25 8.29
C VAL A 8 7.08 -22.19 9.23
N ASP A 9 8.26 -22.55 8.74
CA ASP A 9 9.52 -22.40 9.48
C ASP A 9 9.93 -20.93 9.46
N LEU A 10 9.83 -20.27 10.61
CA LEU A 10 10.17 -18.85 10.75
C LEU A 10 11.69 -18.61 10.75
N ASN A 11 12.53 -19.64 10.87
CA ASN A 11 13.99 -19.49 10.91
C ASN A 11 14.61 -19.27 9.52
N ASN A 12 13.87 -19.59 8.45
CA ASN A 12 14.24 -19.29 7.07
C ASN A 12 13.43 -18.11 6.49
N PHE A 13 12.66 -17.43 7.35
CA PHE A 13 12.05 -16.17 7.00
C PHE A 13 13.15 -15.12 7.17
N ASN A 14 13.69 -14.62 6.06
CA ASN A 14 14.32 -13.30 6.08
C ASN A 14 13.16 -12.31 6.04
N PRO A 15 12.69 -11.75 7.18
CA PRO A 15 11.84 -10.59 7.09
C PRO A 15 12.64 -9.56 6.28
N LEU A 16 12.06 -9.08 5.18
CA LEU A 16 12.60 -7.93 4.49
C LEU A 16 12.65 -6.83 5.57
N LEU A 17 13.85 -6.48 6.05
CA LEU A 17 14.05 -5.35 6.94
C LEU A 17 13.82 -4.11 6.07
N ILE A 18 12.57 -3.71 5.96
CA ILE A 18 12.21 -2.43 5.39
C ILE A 18 12.66 -1.43 6.45
N SER A 19 13.71 -0.65 6.17
CA SER A 19 14.09 0.41 7.08
C SER A 19 12.88 1.31 7.26
N GLU A 20 12.45 1.53 8.52
CA GLU A 20 11.33 2.44 8.81
C GLU A 20 11.62 3.86 8.26
N ASP A 21 12.90 4.19 8.06
CA ASP A 21 13.38 5.43 7.44
C ASP A 21 12.88 5.68 6.00
N ASN A 22 12.36 4.65 5.32
CA ASN A 22 11.87 4.77 3.95
C ASN A 22 10.34 4.70 3.85
N ILE A 23 9.62 4.59 4.97
CA ILE A 23 8.16 4.63 4.98
C ILE A 23 7.72 6.04 4.62
N ILE A 24 6.83 6.14 3.64
CA ILE A 24 6.28 7.41 3.19
C ILE A 24 4.92 7.60 3.84
N HIS A 25 4.79 8.67 4.61
CA HIS A 25 3.54 9.04 5.27
C HIS A 25 2.77 10.03 4.40
N LEU A 26 1.55 9.65 4.05
CA LEU A 26 0.60 10.46 3.31
C LEU A 26 -0.52 10.88 4.26
N GLU A 27 -0.70 12.18 4.44
CA GLU A 27 -1.72 12.76 5.34
C GLU A 27 -3.15 12.51 4.84
N ALA A 28 -4.10 12.51 5.77
CA ALA A 28 -5.53 12.45 5.51
C ALA A 28 -6.02 13.57 4.55
N GLY A 29 -7.07 13.30 3.77
CA GLY A 29 -7.68 14.26 2.85
C GLY A 29 -6.83 14.58 1.62
N GLY A 30 -5.85 13.74 1.32
CA GLY A 30 -4.80 14.03 0.37
C GLY A 30 -5.09 13.56 -1.06
N ASN A 31 -4.37 14.19 -1.99
CA ASN A 31 -4.27 13.78 -3.38
C ASN A 31 -2.78 13.70 -3.70
N TYR A 32 -2.28 12.50 -3.95
CA TYR A 32 -0.85 12.26 -4.15
C TYR A 32 -0.60 11.54 -5.46
N ILE A 33 0.45 11.91 -6.18
CA ILE A 33 0.81 11.39 -7.49
C ILE A 33 2.23 10.81 -7.41
N SER A 34 2.40 9.56 -7.85
CA SER A 34 3.72 8.95 -7.97
C SER A 34 4.60 9.74 -8.96
N ARG A 35 5.90 9.81 -8.68
CA ARG A 35 6.92 10.73 -9.23
C ARG A 35 6.85 12.19 -8.80
N GLU A 36 5.69 12.71 -8.42
CA GLU A 36 5.55 14.10 -8.00
C GLU A 36 5.68 14.21 -6.48
N ASP A 37 4.84 13.47 -5.75
CA ASP A 37 4.76 13.54 -4.30
C ASP A 37 5.59 12.44 -3.61
N PHE A 38 5.74 11.30 -4.27
CA PHE A 38 6.54 10.17 -3.80
C PHE A 38 7.19 9.42 -4.98
N PRO A 39 8.31 8.70 -4.79
CA PRO A 39 8.94 7.95 -5.86
C PRO A 39 8.00 6.92 -6.49
N HIS A 40 8.22 6.59 -7.76
CA HIS A 40 7.53 5.45 -8.37
C HIS A 40 8.08 4.12 -7.82
N GLY A 41 7.30 3.05 -7.91
CA GLY A 41 7.73 1.71 -7.50
C GLY A 41 6.63 0.86 -6.88
N TYR A 42 7.04 -0.25 -6.27
CA TYR A 42 6.12 -1.17 -5.61
C TYR A 42 6.04 -0.89 -4.12
N TYR A 43 4.82 -0.86 -3.57
CA TYR A 43 4.58 -0.53 -2.18
C TYR A 43 3.57 -1.50 -1.55
N ASN A 44 3.76 -1.78 -0.25
CA ASN A 44 2.64 -2.17 0.59
C ASN A 44 1.98 -0.90 1.13
N ILE A 45 0.66 -0.87 1.12
CA ILE A 45 -0.14 0.25 1.62
C ILE A 45 -0.71 -0.18 2.96
N ARG A 46 -0.38 0.56 4.02
CA ARG A 46 -0.92 0.34 5.36
C ARG A 46 -1.79 1.52 5.76
N THR A 47 -2.95 1.20 6.33
CA THR A 47 -3.91 2.19 6.86
C THR A 47 -4.30 1.79 8.27
N THR A 48 -4.51 2.78 9.14
CA THR A 48 -4.95 2.56 10.53
C THR A 48 -6.25 3.31 10.76
N ASP A 49 -7.27 2.61 11.25
CA ASP A 49 -8.63 3.10 11.45
C ASP A 49 -9.19 3.92 10.26
N PRO A 50 -9.07 3.44 9.00
CA PRO A 50 -9.59 4.19 7.86
C PRO A 50 -11.11 4.37 7.99
N LYS A 51 -11.55 5.63 8.02
CA LYS A 51 -12.94 6.00 7.76
C LYS A 51 -12.99 6.69 6.39
N GLY A 52 -13.84 6.18 5.50
CA GLY A 52 -14.02 6.73 4.17
C GLY A 52 -13.27 5.94 3.09
N LYS A 53 -12.99 6.58 1.97
CA LYS A 53 -12.60 5.89 0.74
C LYS A 53 -11.12 6.03 0.40
N LEU A 54 -10.55 4.93 -0.08
CA LEU A 54 -9.26 4.90 -0.78
C LEU A 54 -9.51 4.70 -2.27
N HIS A 55 -9.08 5.66 -3.08
CA HIS A 55 -9.04 5.52 -4.53
C HIS A 55 -7.61 5.53 -5.02
N ILE A 56 -7.24 4.51 -5.79
CA ILE A 56 -5.96 4.44 -6.50
C ILE A 56 -6.27 4.23 -7.97
N TYR A 57 -5.78 5.11 -8.83
CA TYR A 57 -6.02 5.04 -10.26
C TYR A 57 -4.80 5.50 -11.07
N ASN A 58 -4.64 4.91 -12.24
CA ASN A 58 -3.68 5.36 -13.23
C ASN A 58 -4.25 6.59 -13.94
N ILE A 59 -3.56 7.74 -13.89
CA ILE A 59 -4.05 8.97 -14.53
C ILE A 59 -4.05 8.84 -16.06
N ASP A 60 -3.03 8.20 -16.63
CA ASP A 60 -2.86 8.10 -18.08
C ASP A 60 -3.89 7.18 -18.75
N ASN A 61 -4.27 6.10 -18.05
CA ASN A 61 -5.20 5.09 -18.56
C ASN A 61 -6.60 5.17 -17.92
N GLU A 62 -6.82 6.15 -17.03
CA GLU A 62 -8.05 6.36 -16.24
C GLU A 62 -8.57 5.08 -15.53
N SER A 63 -7.69 4.11 -15.28
CA SER A 63 -8.07 2.80 -14.74
C SER A 63 -7.97 2.80 -13.22
N ILE A 64 -9.07 2.44 -12.56
CA ILE A 64 -9.10 2.19 -11.12
C ILE A 64 -8.30 0.91 -10.82
N ILE A 65 -7.27 1.05 -10.00
CA ILE A 65 -6.40 -0.04 -9.52
C ILE A 65 -6.99 -0.60 -8.22
N VAL A 66 -7.39 0.30 -7.32
CA VAL A 66 -7.96 -0.03 -6.02
C VAL A 66 -9.07 0.97 -5.69
N ASP A 67 -10.22 0.45 -5.28
CA ASP A 67 -11.32 1.22 -4.71
C ASP A 67 -11.79 0.50 -3.46
N ILE A 68 -11.59 1.13 -2.30
CA ILE A 68 -11.93 0.56 -1.01
C ILE A 68 -12.79 1.58 -0.28
N ASP A 69 -14.02 1.17 0.02
CA ASP A 69 -14.88 1.80 1.00
C ASP A 69 -14.66 1.05 2.31
N ASN A 70 -13.92 1.65 3.26
CA ASN A 70 -13.52 0.94 4.47
C ASN A 70 -14.18 1.52 5.72
N ASP A 71 -14.68 0.62 6.55
CA ASP A 71 -15.16 0.87 7.92
C ASP A 71 -14.44 -0.09 8.90
N GLU A 72 -13.34 -0.72 8.45
CA GLU A 72 -12.52 -1.65 9.25
C GLU A 72 -11.39 -0.94 10.02
N PHE A 73 -10.93 -1.56 11.12
CA PHE A 73 -9.90 -1.04 12.04
C PHE A 73 -8.50 -0.88 11.40
N ALA A 74 -8.15 -1.65 10.37
CA ALA A 74 -6.89 -1.52 9.64
C ALA A 74 -6.93 -2.36 8.36
N PHE A 75 -6.32 -1.87 7.29
CA PHE A 75 -6.15 -2.64 6.05
C PHE A 75 -4.72 -2.54 5.53
N ILE A 76 -4.23 -3.66 4.98
CA ILE A 76 -2.94 -3.76 4.29
C ILE A 76 -3.18 -4.24 2.86
N TYR A 77 -2.92 -3.38 1.88
CA TYR A 77 -2.79 -3.79 0.48
C TYR A 77 -1.33 -4.15 0.20
N GLN A 78 -1.08 -5.30 -0.43
CA GLN A 78 0.28 -5.74 -0.71
C GLN A 78 0.62 -5.64 -2.18
N ASN A 79 1.86 -5.26 -2.49
CA ASN A 79 2.42 -5.19 -3.84
C ASN A 79 1.64 -4.25 -4.79
N ALA A 80 1.20 -3.10 -4.29
CA ALA A 80 0.66 -2.05 -5.15
C ALA A 80 1.75 -1.51 -6.08
N ASP A 81 1.46 -1.55 -7.38
CA ASP A 81 2.33 -1.00 -8.41
C ASP A 81 2.00 0.48 -8.65
N PHE A 82 2.86 1.35 -8.12
CA PHE A 82 2.85 2.78 -8.38
C PHE A 82 3.84 3.12 -9.48
N ASN A 83 3.57 2.65 -10.70
CA ASN A 83 4.20 3.14 -11.92
C ASN A 83 4.00 4.65 -12.07
N ASP A 84 4.59 5.24 -13.10
CA ASP A 84 4.53 6.68 -13.36
C ASP A 84 3.09 7.21 -13.38
N TYR A 85 2.85 8.31 -12.66
CA TYR A 85 1.57 9.04 -12.63
C TYR A 85 0.36 8.22 -12.15
N VAL A 86 0.58 7.33 -11.17
CA VAL A 86 -0.49 6.71 -10.41
C VAL A 86 -0.89 7.65 -9.27
N LYS A 87 -2.19 7.93 -9.16
CA LYS A 87 -2.75 8.82 -8.16
C LYS A 87 -3.41 8.05 -7.02
N ILE A 88 -3.15 8.50 -5.81
CA ILE A 88 -3.84 8.13 -4.57
C ILE A 88 -4.74 9.28 -4.17
N THR A 89 -5.97 8.95 -3.78
CA THR A 89 -6.89 9.87 -3.12
C THR A 89 -7.44 9.20 -1.88
N ASN A 90 -7.30 9.86 -0.74
CA ASN A 90 -7.75 9.39 0.56
C ASN A 90 -8.59 10.47 1.23
N GLU A 91 -9.72 10.06 1.84
CA GLU A 91 -10.67 11.00 2.45
C GLU A 91 -10.29 11.33 3.89
N ASP A 92 -10.60 10.49 4.87
CA ASP A 92 -10.46 10.86 6.29
C ASP A 92 -9.42 10.01 7.05
N PHE A 93 -8.41 9.46 6.36
CA PHE A 93 -7.36 8.66 6.99
C PHE A 93 -6.00 8.81 6.34
N SER A 94 -4.94 8.68 7.13
CA SER A 94 -3.56 8.71 6.64
C SER A 94 -3.14 7.34 6.10
N ILE A 95 -2.19 7.36 5.16
CA ILE A 95 -1.65 6.17 4.51
C ILE A 95 -0.15 6.09 4.77
N GLU A 96 0.34 4.88 5.00
CA GLU A 96 1.76 4.59 4.97
C GLU A 96 2.08 3.74 3.74
N LEU A 97 2.93 4.28 2.87
CA LEU A 97 3.51 3.52 1.78
C LEU A 97 4.83 2.93 2.26
N ILE A 98 4.89 1.61 2.23
CA ILE A 98 6.03 0.83 2.68
C ILE A 98 6.72 0.30 1.40
N PRO A 99 7.88 0.85 0.99
CA PRO A 99 8.53 0.43 -0.25
C PRO A 99 8.91 -1.05 -0.22
N LEU A 100 8.68 -1.73 -1.33
CA LEU A 100 9.15 -3.08 -1.54
C LEU A 100 10.53 -3.01 -2.22
N ASN A 101 11.57 -3.42 -1.50
CA ASN A 101 12.85 -3.74 -2.12
C ASN A 101 12.69 -5.04 -2.89
N LEU A 102 12.20 -4.94 -4.11
CA LEU A 102 12.28 -6.02 -5.09
C LEU A 102 13.75 -6.10 -5.52
N ASN A 103 14.54 -6.85 -4.76
CA ASN A 103 15.88 -7.20 -5.20
C ASN A 103 15.72 -8.02 -6.49
N GLU A 104 16.18 -7.45 -7.61
CA GLU A 104 16.38 -8.16 -8.89
C GLU A 104 17.42 -9.28 -8.74
#